data_AF-F4H1C1-F1
#
_entry.id   AF-F4H1C1-F1
#
_cell.length_a   1.000
_cell.length_b   1.000
_cell.length_c   1.000
_cell.angle_alpha   90.00
_cell.angle_beta   90.00
_cell.angle_gamma   90.00
#
_symmetry.space_group_name_H-M   'P 1'
#
loop_
_entity.id
_entity.type
_entity.pdbx_description
1 polymer ?
#
loop_
_entity_poly.entity_id
_entity_poly.type
_entity_poly.pdbx_seq_one_letter_code
_entity_poly.pdbx_strand_id
1 'polypeptide(L)'
;MAAEVSAADGALKQGADAVSRSRAELQRELSSLEGKLAGIGSHWQGQGAVAFNALMTRWREDATKIVSALNEFEQNLLSSQSSYTASDDAQQSTFSRLQGRLG
;
A
#
# COMPACT_ATOMS: atom_id res chain seq x y z
N MET A 1 26.05 2.79 11.27
CA MET A 1 25.31 1.52 11.42
C MET A 1 24.03 1.70 12.25
N ALA A 2 24.02 1.72 13.59
CA ALA A 2 22.76 1.82 14.36
C ALA A 2 21.88 3.06 14.04
N ALA A 3 22.48 4.24 13.87
CA ALA A 3 21.75 5.46 13.49
C ALA A 3 21.20 5.41 12.04
N GLU A 4 21.87 4.71 11.13
CA GLU A 4 21.43 4.53 9.75
C GLU A 4 20.27 3.53 9.67
N VAL A 5 20.31 2.47 10.49
CA VAL A 5 19.21 1.48 10.62
C VAL A 5 17.96 2.16 11.16
N SER A 6 18.08 2.95 12.23
CA SER A 6 16.95 3.70 12.78
C SER A 6 16.35 4.72 11.78
N ALA A 7 17.20 5.38 11.00
CA ALA A 7 16.74 6.30 9.94
C ALA A 7 16.03 5.55 8.80
N ALA A 8 16.52 4.37 8.40
CA ALA A 8 15.89 3.53 7.39
C ALA A 8 14.52 2.98 7.85
N ASP A 9 14.42 2.48 9.09
CA ASP A 9 13.17 2.02 9.68
C ASP A 9 12.13 3.15 9.78
N GLY A 10 12.57 4.35 10.17
CA GLY A 10 11.72 5.54 10.18
C GLY A 10 11.20 5.90 8.77
N ALA A 11 12.06 5.83 7.76
CA ALA A 11 11.69 6.12 6.38
C ALA A 11 10.71 5.09 5.80
N LEU A 12 10.91 3.79 6.09
CA LEU A 12 10.01 2.71 5.65
C LEU A 12 8.60 2.88 6.24
N LYS A 13 8.52 3.18 7.55
CA LYS A 13 7.24 3.45 8.22
C LYS A 13 6.53 4.67 7.64
N GLN A 14 7.25 5.77 7.45
CA GLN A 14 6.70 6.98 6.82
C GLN A 14 6.21 6.71 5.39
N GLY A 15 6.94 5.89 4.62
CA GLY A 15 6.54 5.44 3.30
C GLY A 15 5.23 4.65 3.34
N ALA A 16 5.12 3.68 4.26
CA ALA A 16 3.89 2.90 4.44
C ALA A 16 2.69 3.79 4.80
N ASP A 17 2.86 4.73 5.73
CA ASP A 17 1.82 5.70 6.12
C ASP A 17 1.40 6.58 4.92
N ALA A 18 2.36 7.05 4.12
CA ALA A 18 2.08 7.84 2.92
C ALA A 18 1.28 7.03 1.89
N VAL A 19 1.66 5.78 1.64
CA VAL A 19 0.94 4.86 0.75
C VAL A 19 -0.49 4.61 1.25
N SER A 20 -0.65 4.42 2.56
CA SER A 20 -1.96 4.22 3.20
C SER A 20 -2.90 5.41 2.97
N ARG A 21 -2.38 6.64 3.14
CA ARG A 21 -3.13 7.88 2.89
C ARG A 21 -3.50 8.03 1.42
N SER A 22 -2.54 7.85 0.52
CA SER A 22 -2.77 7.93 -0.92
C SER A 22 -3.78 6.89 -1.40
N ARG A 23 -3.75 5.67 -0.85
CA ARG A 23 -4.75 4.64 -1.12
C ARG A 23 -6.15 5.08 -0.70
N ALA A 24 -6.29 5.64 0.51
CA ALA A 24 -7.58 6.11 1.00
C ALA A 24 -8.13 7.31 0.21
N GLU A 25 -7.26 8.19 -0.26
CA GLU A 25 -7.61 9.27 -1.18
C GLU A 25 -8.05 8.73 -2.54
N LEU A 26 -7.25 7.86 -3.15
CA LEU A 26 -7.58 7.24 -4.42
C LEU A 26 -8.92 6.49 -4.36
N GLN A 27 -9.17 5.74 -3.29
CA GLN A 27 -10.44 5.03 -3.13
C GLN A 27 -11.64 5.99 -3.10
N ARG A 28 -11.52 7.14 -2.43
CA ARG A 28 -12.55 8.19 -2.44
C ARG A 28 -12.76 8.78 -3.84
N GLU A 29 -11.69 9.06 -4.57
CA GLU A 29 -11.78 9.57 -5.94
C GLU A 29 -12.42 8.56 -6.90
N LEU A 30 -12.03 7.28 -6.80
CA LEU A 30 -12.59 6.20 -7.60
C LEU A 30 -14.10 6.05 -7.35
N SER A 31 -14.55 6.06 -6.10
CA SER A 31 -15.97 6.03 -5.75
C SER A 31 -16.73 7.27 -6.21
N SER A 32 -16.11 8.45 -6.13
CA SER A 32 -16.70 9.71 -6.62
C SER A 32 -16.92 9.66 -8.14
N LEU A 33 -15.92 9.21 -8.88
CA LEU A 33 -16.01 9.07 -10.33
C LEU A 33 -17.02 7.98 -10.73
N GLU A 34 -17.06 6.86 -10.02
CA GLU A 34 -18.08 5.82 -10.22
C GLU A 34 -19.50 6.38 -10.06
N GLY A 35 -19.74 7.18 -9.02
CA GLY A 35 -21.04 7.83 -8.80
C GLY A 35 -21.42 8.80 -9.92
N LYS A 36 -20.47 9.59 -10.43
CA LYS A 36 -20.69 10.48 -11.58
C LYS A 36 -21.02 9.70 -12.86
N LEU A 37 -20.30 8.60 -13.11
CA LEU A 37 -20.53 7.72 -14.26
C LEU A 37 -21.92 7.07 -14.17
N ALA A 38 -22.31 6.56 -13.01
CA ALA A 38 -23.64 5.98 -12.77
C ALA A 38 -24.77 6.99 -13.00
N GLY A 39 -24.57 8.25 -12.58
CA GLY A 39 -25.52 9.34 -12.83
C GLY A 39 -25.79 9.57 -14.32
N ILE A 40 -24.75 9.57 -15.15
CA ILE A 40 -24.86 9.74 -16.61
C ILE A 40 -25.45 8.49 -17.27
N GLY A 41 -25.02 7.30 -16.84
CA GLY A 41 -25.45 6.02 -17.40
C GLY A 41 -26.95 5.77 -17.29
N SER A 42 -27.64 6.38 -16.31
CA SER A 42 -29.09 6.32 -16.18
C SER A 42 -29.86 6.84 -17.40
N HIS A 43 -29.20 7.64 -18.25
CA HIS A 43 -29.80 8.21 -19.47
C HIS A 43 -29.58 7.34 -20.71
N TRP A 44 -28.71 6.31 -20.63
CA TRP A 44 -28.40 5.45 -21.77
C TRP A 44 -29.32 4.23 -21.80
N GLN A 45 -30.05 4.07 -22.89
CA GLN A 45 -30.99 2.97 -23.11
C GLN A 45 -30.57 2.15 -24.33
N GLY A 46 -30.99 0.89 -24.41
CA GLY A 46 -30.66 0.00 -25.54
C GLY A 46 -29.17 -0.38 -25.58
N GLN A 47 -28.56 -0.35 -26.77
CA GLN A 47 -27.16 -0.78 -26.96
C GLN A 47 -26.15 0.08 -26.16
N GLY A 48 -26.46 1.36 -25.90
CA GLY A 48 -25.63 2.21 -25.05
C GLY A 48 -25.54 1.73 -23.60
N ALA A 49 -26.63 1.14 -23.08
CA ALA A 49 -26.65 0.56 -21.74
C ALA A 49 -25.71 -0.66 -21.64
N VAL A 50 -25.62 -1.49 -22.69
CA VAL A 50 -24.73 -2.65 -22.71
C VAL A 50 -23.26 -2.20 -22.67
N ALA A 51 -22.89 -1.24 -23.51
CA ALA A 51 -21.54 -0.69 -23.54
C ALA A 51 -21.16 -0.02 -22.21
N PHE A 52 -22.11 0.69 -21.58
CA PHE A 52 -21.91 1.29 -20.25
C PHE A 52 -21.66 0.25 -19.17
N ASN A 53 -22.47 -0.81 -19.13
CA ASN A 53 -22.28 -1.86 -18.14
C ASN A 53 -20.90 -2.53 -18.29
N ALA A 54 -20.46 -2.78 -19.52
CA ALA A 54 -19.11 -3.30 -19.78
C ALA A 54 -18.02 -2.34 -19.28
N LEU A 55 -18.17 -1.05 -19.54
CA LEU A 55 -17.25 -0.02 -19.02
C LEU A 55 -17.23 0.01 -17.49
N MET A 56 -18.39 -0.04 -16.84
CA MET A 56 -18.49 0.00 -15.37
C MET A 56 -17.89 -1.24 -14.72
N THR A 57 -18.06 -2.43 -15.30
CA THR A 57 -17.38 -3.64 -14.85
C THR A 57 -15.87 -3.46 -14.93
N ARG A 58 -15.36 -3.00 -16.07
CA ARG A 58 -13.92 -2.79 -16.26
C ARG A 58 -13.36 -1.73 -15.31
N TRP A 59 -14.11 -0.65 -15.11
CA TRP A 59 -13.78 0.40 -14.15
C TRP A 59 -13.58 -0.16 -12.74
N ARG A 60 -14.53 -0.96 -12.24
CA ARG A 60 -14.46 -1.59 -10.91
C ARG A 60 -13.30 -2.56 -10.78
N GLU A 61 -13.03 -3.36 -11.82
CA GLU A 61 -11.89 -4.26 -11.85
C GLU A 61 -10.57 -3.50 -11.74
N ASP A 62 -10.39 -2.45 -12.55
CA ASP A 62 -9.14 -1.68 -12.58
C ASP A 62 -8.97 -0.86 -11.29
N ALA A 63 -10.05 -0.28 -10.75
CA ALA A 63 -10.08 0.36 -9.43
C ALA A 63 -9.60 -0.60 -8.32
N THR A 64 -10.15 -1.83 -8.31
CA THR A 64 -9.78 -2.85 -7.33
C THR A 64 -8.31 -3.26 -7.47
N LYS A 65 -7.82 -3.44 -8.69
CA LYS A 65 -6.40 -3.78 -8.93
C LYS A 65 -5.46 -2.72 -8.37
N ILE A 66 -5.74 -1.44 -8.61
CA ILE A 66 -4.87 -0.36 -8.13
C ILE A 66 -4.88 -0.28 -6.59
N VAL A 67 -6.07 -0.34 -5.97
CA VAL A 67 -6.18 -0.30 -4.50
C VAL A 67 -5.47 -1.50 -3.86
N SER A 68 -5.61 -2.69 -4.45
CA SER A 68 -4.92 -3.90 -3.98
C SER A 68 -3.41 -3.79 -4.12
N ALA A 69 -2.90 -3.27 -5.24
CA ALA A 69 -1.47 -3.06 -5.44
C ALA A 69 -0.87 -2.08 -4.42
N LEU A 70 -1.59 -0.99 -4.07
CA LEU A 70 -1.17 -0.07 -3.02
C LEU A 70 -1.18 -0.73 -1.64
N ASN A 71 -2.14 -1.62 -1.38
CA ASN A 71 -2.18 -2.39 -0.14
C ASN A 71 -1.00 -3.37 -0.03
N GLU A 72 -0.71 -4.11 -1.10
CA GLU A 72 0.44 -5.00 -1.14
C GLU A 72 1.76 -4.22 -0.99
N PHE A 73 1.87 -3.05 -1.61
CA PHE A 73 3.04 -2.19 -1.47
C PHE A 73 3.24 -1.70 -0.03
N GLU A 74 2.18 -1.24 0.66
CA GLU A 74 2.23 -0.89 2.09
C GLU A 74 2.68 -2.08 2.95
N GLN A 75 2.10 -3.27 2.73
CA GLN A 75 2.49 -4.49 3.46
C GLN A 75 3.95 -4.86 3.23
N ASN A 76 4.45 -4.72 2.00
CA ASN A 76 5.85 -4.98 1.67
C ASN A 76 6.81 -4.01 2.38
N LEU A 77 6.43 -2.74 2.52
CA LEU A 77 7.19 -1.75 3.29
C LEU A 77 7.24 -2.11 4.79
N LEU A 78 6.11 -2.47 5.38
CA LEU A 78 6.03 -2.88 6.79
C LEU A 78 6.79 -4.18 7.06
N SER A 79 6.71 -5.15 6.15
CA SER A 79 7.45 -6.42 6.23
C SER A 79 8.96 -6.19 6.13
N SER A 80 9.39 -5.29 5.22
CA SER A 80 10.78 -4.90 5.09
C SER A 80 11.32 -4.25 6.36
N GLN A 81 10.52 -3.37 6.98
CA GLN A 81 10.84 -2.76 8.27
C GLN A 81 11.02 -3.83 9.36
N SER A 82 10.04 -4.73 9.52
CA SER A 82 10.11 -5.79 10.53
C SER A 82 11.32 -6.71 10.34
N SER A 83 11.68 -7.00 9.08
CA SER A 83 12.85 -7.82 8.74
C SER A 83 14.16 -7.12 9.06
N TYR A 84 14.24 -5.81 8.81
CA TYR A 84 15.39 -4.98 9.15
C TYR A 84 15.62 -4.93 10.67
N THR A 85 14.59 -4.61 11.44
CA THR A 85 14.68 -4.56 12.91
C THR A 85 15.08 -5.91 13.50
N ALA A 86 14.49 -7.02 13.02
CA ALA A 86 14.84 -8.36 13.51
C ALA A 86 16.28 -8.76 13.21
N SER A 87 16.82 -8.37 12.04
CA SER A 87 18.22 -8.62 11.69
C SER A 87 19.17 -7.82 12.58
N ASP A 88 18.84 -6.59 12.93
CA ASP A 88 19.68 -5.74 13.78
C ASP A 88 19.72 -6.26 15.22
N ASP A 89 18.57 -6.61 15.79
CA ASP A 89 18.47 -7.21 17.13
C ASP A 89 19.30 -8.51 17.25
N ALA A 90 19.30 -9.34 16.20
CA ALA A 90 20.08 -10.57 16.14
C ALA A 90 21.60 -10.29 16.10
N GLN A 91 22.01 -9.27 15.33
CA GLN A 91 23.41 -8.81 15.27
C GLN A 91 23.86 -8.28 16.63
N GLN A 92 23.07 -7.38 17.24
CA GLN A 92 23.37 -6.78 18.55
C GLN A 92 23.49 -7.85 19.64
N SER A 93 22.58 -8.82 19.66
CA SER A 93 22.60 -9.95 20.60
C SER A 93 23.85 -10.82 20.43
N THR A 94 24.34 -10.97 19.20
CA THR A 94 25.56 -11.72 18.90
C THR A 94 26.81 -10.96 19.33
N PHE A 95 26.90 -9.66 19.04
CA PHE A 95 28.00 -8.83 19.52
C PHE A 95 28.06 -8.76 21.05
N SER A 96 26.92 -8.58 21.71
CA SER A 96 26.84 -8.54 23.18
C SER A 96 27.33 -9.85 23.81
N ARG A 97 26.99 -11.00 23.21
CA ARG A 97 27.48 -12.32 23.63
C ARG A 97 28.99 -12.48 23.42
N LEU A 98 29.53 -11.99 22.31
CA LEU A 98 30.97 -12.02 22.05
C LEU A 98 31.73 -11.13 23.03
N GLN A 99 31.23 -9.92 23.30
CA GLN A 99 31.84 -9.00 24.25
C GLN A 99 31.87 -9.58 25.67
N GLY A 100 30.78 -10.21 26.12
CA GLY A 100 30.74 -10.89 27.42
C GLY A 100 31.61 -12.15 27.54
N ARG A 101 32.17 -12.66 26.44
CA ARG A 101 33.13 -13.78 26.43
C ARG A 101 34.59 -13.32 26.36
N LEU A 102 34.83 -12.06 26.00
CA LEU A 102 36.16 -11.48 25.83
C LEU A 102 36.58 -10.60 27.02
N GLY A 103 35.66 -10.29 27.93
CA GLY A 103 35.94 -9.72 29.25
C GLY A 103 35.77 -10.77 30.35
#